data_AF-A0A926WND9-F1
#
_entry.id   AF-A0A926WND9-F1
#
_cell.length_a   1.000
_cell.length_b   1.000
_cell.length_c   1.000
_cell.angle_alpha   90.00
_cell.angle_beta   90.00
_cell.angle_gamma   90.00
#
_symmetry.space_group_name_H-M   'P 1'
#
loop_
_entity.id
_entity.type
_entity.pdbx_description
1 polymer ?
#
loop_
_entity_poly.entity_id
_entity_poly.type
_entity_poly.pdbx_seq_one_letter_code
_entity_poly.pdbx_strand_id
1 'polypeptide(L)'
;MTTTLNATTSLEQTIVDAIAEARETCDINGSNSAGCAVAWDIVEELQAEKADQQRAKQQQNSLENYCDNHPDSVECLIYDV
;
A
#
# COMPACT_ATOMS: atom_id res chain seq x y z
N MET A 1 -29.09 -14.02 20.77
CA MET A 1 -27.68 -13.64 21.01
C MET A 1 -26.88 -14.12 19.81
N THR A 2 -26.63 -13.26 18.83
CA THR A 2 -25.82 -13.60 17.65
C THR A 2 -24.72 -12.57 17.52
N THR A 3 -23.63 -12.87 18.23
CA THR A 3 -22.23 -12.66 17.83
C THR A 3 -21.96 -11.54 16.82
N THR A 4 -21.74 -10.35 17.38
CA THR A 4 -20.79 -9.34 16.93
C THR A 4 -19.45 -10.00 16.57
N LEU A 5 -19.08 -10.12 15.29
CA LEU A 5 -17.74 -10.51 14.81
C LEU A 5 -17.66 -10.37 13.27
N ASN A 6 -17.90 -9.19 12.69
CA ASN A 6 -17.38 -8.92 11.35
C ASN A 6 -15.99 -8.31 11.53
N ALA A 7 -15.02 -9.24 11.53
CA ALA A 7 -13.61 -9.00 11.54
C ALA A 7 -13.22 -7.89 10.58
N THR A 8 -12.42 -6.95 11.05
CA THR A 8 -11.67 -6.00 10.23
C THR A 8 -10.83 -6.81 9.25
N THR A 9 -11.28 -6.94 8.00
CA THR A 9 -10.52 -7.61 6.93
C THR A 9 -9.17 -6.90 6.79
N SER A 10 -8.08 -7.68 6.76
CA SER A 10 -6.76 -7.11 6.54
C SER A 10 -6.64 -6.62 5.10
N LEU A 11 -5.79 -5.60 4.88
CA LEU A 11 -5.49 -5.09 3.53
C LEU A 11 -5.01 -6.22 2.61
N GLU A 12 -4.23 -7.17 3.14
CA GLU A 12 -3.84 -8.39 2.43
C GLU A 12 -5.03 -9.21 1.92
N GLN A 13 -6.05 -9.43 2.76
CA GLN A 13 -7.22 -10.19 2.35
C GLN A 13 -8.00 -9.43 1.28
N THR A 14 -8.16 -8.11 1.45
CA THR A 14 -8.82 -7.25 0.46
C THR A 14 -8.11 -7.28 -0.91
N ILE A 15 -6.77 -7.31 -0.93
CA ILE A 15 -6.02 -7.44 -2.19
C ILE A 15 -6.30 -8.81 -2.86
N VAL A 16 -6.31 -9.89 -2.07
CA VAL A 16 -6.59 -11.24 -2.61
C VAL A 16 -8.00 -11.32 -3.20
N ASP A 17 -8.98 -10.76 -2.49
CA ASP A 17 -10.38 -10.72 -2.94
C ASP A 17 -10.52 -9.88 -4.22
N ALA A 18 -9.90 -8.70 -4.27
CA ALA A 18 -9.91 -7.84 -5.45
C ALA A 18 -9.23 -8.48 -6.68
N ILE A 19 -8.17 -9.28 -6.48
CA ILE A 19 -7.55 -10.05 -7.58
C ILE A 19 -8.52 -11.08 -8.13
N ALA A 20 -9.28 -11.76 -7.27
CA ALA A 20 -10.28 -12.73 -7.71
C ALA A 20 -11.41 -12.04 -8.49
N GLU A 21 -11.90 -10.90 -8.00
CA GLU A 21 -12.93 -10.09 -8.66
C GLU A 21 -12.45 -9.54 -10.01
N ALA A 22 -11.20 -9.07 -10.10
CA ALA A 22 -10.63 -8.57 -11.35
C ALA A 22 -10.57 -9.67 -12.40
N ARG A 23 -10.15 -10.88 -12.02
CA ARG A 23 -10.14 -12.05 -12.93
C ARG A 23 -11.54 -12.39 -13.42
N GLU A 24 -12.51 -12.52 -12.52
CA GLU A 24 -13.90 -12.80 -12.87
C GLU A 24 -14.48 -11.71 -13.80
N THR A 25 -14.23 -10.44 -13.49
CA THR A 25 -14.68 -9.30 -14.30
C THR A 25 -14.09 -9.34 -15.71
N CYS A 26 -12.80 -9.67 -15.83
CA CYS A 26 -12.13 -9.81 -17.12
C CYS A 26 -12.62 -11.03 -17.91
N ASP A 27 -12.94 -12.14 -17.23
CA ASP A 27 -13.46 -13.35 -17.86
C ASP A 27 -14.90 -13.14 -18.39
N ILE A 28 -15.73 -12.40 -17.65
CA ILE A 28 -17.13 -12.10 -18.02
C ILE A 28 -17.20 -11.01 -19.09
N ASN A 29 -16.49 -9.90 -18.91
CA ASN A 29 -16.62 -8.72 -19.77
C ASN A 29 -15.61 -8.71 -20.93
N GLY A 30 -14.62 -9.60 -20.90
CA GLY A 30 -13.51 -9.66 -21.84
C GLY A 30 -12.28 -8.87 -21.37
N SER A 31 -11.09 -9.38 -21.69
CA SER A 31 -9.81 -8.87 -21.20
C SER A 31 -9.48 -7.43 -21.62
N ASN A 32 -10.10 -6.93 -22.71
CA ASN A 32 -9.90 -5.56 -23.21
C ASN A 32 -11.07 -4.63 -22.86
N SER A 33 -11.98 -5.07 -21.98
CA SER A 33 -13.11 -4.25 -21.56
C SER A 33 -12.68 -3.17 -20.57
N ALA A 34 -13.41 -2.05 -20.56
CA ALA A 34 -13.19 -1.00 -19.56
C ALA A 34 -13.40 -1.52 -18.12
N GLY A 35 -14.35 -2.44 -17.92
CA GLY A 35 -14.58 -3.06 -16.61
C GLY A 35 -13.38 -3.89 -16.12
N CYS A 36 -12.76 -4.65 -17.01
CA CYS A 36 -11.52 -5.37 -16.70
C CYS A 36 -10.39 -4.42 -16.30
N ALA A 37 -10.19 -3.33 -17.04
CA ALA A 37 -9.17 -2.33 -16.73
C ALA A 37 -9.39 -1.68 -15.35
N VAL A 38 -10.62 -1.22 -15.08
CA VAL A 38 -10.97 -0.61 -13.78
C VAL A 38 -10.76 -1.59 -12.62
N ALA A 39 -11.11 -2.87 -12.79
CA ALA A 39 -10.91 -3.85 -11.73
C ALA A 39 -9.43 -4.09 -11.42
N TRP A 40 -8.56 -4.05 -12.44
CA TRP A 40 -7.12 -4.12 -12.23
C TRP A 40 -6.53 -2.83 -11.65
N ASP A 41 -7.04 -1.65 -12.02
CA ASP A 41 -6.63 -0.38 -11.38
C ASP A 41 -6.89 -0.43 -9.86
N ILE A 42 -8.03 -0.97 -9.44
CA ILE A 42 -8.33 -1.15 -8.00
C ILE A 42 -7.28 -2.03 -7.31
N VAL A 43 -6.88 -3.14 -7.95
CA VAL A 43 -5.84 -4.03 -7.43
C VAL A 43 -4.50 -3.30 -7.33
N GLU A 44 -4.15 -2.48 -8.31
CA GLU A 44 -2.92 -1.69 -8.32
C GLU A 44 -2.88 -0.70 -7.15
N GLU A 45 -3.95 0.06 -6.94
CA GLU A 45 -4.04 1.04 -5.86
C GLU A 45 -3.97 0.38 -4.47
N LEU A 46 -4.63 -0.77 -4.28
CA LEU A 46 -4.55 -1.51 -3.01
C LEU A 46 -3.12 -2.02 -2.73
N GLN A 47 -2.39 -2.44 -3.77
CA GLN A 47 -1.00 -2.84 -3.64
C GLN A 47 -0.07 -1.65 -3.37
N ALA A 48 -0.34 -0.49 -3.98
CA ALA A 48 0.37 0.75 -3.71
C ALA A 48 0.20 1.15 -2.24
N GLU A 49 -1.03 1.19 -1.73
CA GLU A 49 -1.32 1.48 -0.31
C GLU A 49 -0.59 0.48 0.61
N LYS A 50 -0.57 -0.81 0.28
CA LYS A 50 0.20 -1.79 1.05
C LYS A 50 1.69 -1.44 1.07
N ALA A 51 2.27 -1.08 -0.07
CA ALA A 51 3.67 -0.68 -0.15
C ALA A 51 3.94 0.58 0.68
N ASP A 52 3.03 1.54 0.66
CA ASP A 52 3.11 2.80 1.41
C ASP A 52 3.07 2.53 2.92
N GLN A 53 2.15 1.68 3.38
CA GLN A 53 2.11 1.25 4.77
C GLN A 53 3.38 0.51 5.21
N GLN A 54 4.01 -0.28 4.31
CA GLN A 54 5.29 -0.92 4.62
C GLN A 54 6.43 0.09 4.71
N ARG A 55 6.47 1.10 3.82
CA ARG A 55 7.46 2.19 3.89
C ARG A 55 7.27 3.03 5.16
N ALA A 56 6.04 3.36 5.53
CA ALA A 56 5.74 4.08 6.78
C ALA A 56 6.13 3.29 8.04
N LYS A 57 6.15 1.95 7.99
CA LYS A 57 6.62 1.09 9.08
C LYS A 57 8.15 0.97 9.13
N GLN A 58 8.87 1.35 8.07
CA GLN A 58 10.33 1.36 8.13
C GLN A 58 10.76 2.43 9.14
N GLN A 59 11.43 1.97 10.19
CA GLN A 59 12.01 2.88 11.17
C GLN A 59 13.16 3.64 10.51
N GLN A 60 13.25 4.93 10.82
CA GLN A 60 14.42 5.73 10.49
C GLN A 60 15.68 4.99 10.96
N ASN A 61 16.70 5.00 10.13
CA ASN A 61 18.00 4.46 10.47
C ASN A 61 18.67 5.31 11.56
N SER A 62 19.78 4.82 12.12
CA SER A 62 20.45 5.50 13.24
C SER A 62 20.94 6.90 12.88
N LEU A 63 21.35 7.14 11.62
CA LEU A 63 21.79 8.46 11.16
C LEU A 63 20.60 9.41 10.97
N GLU A 64 19.50 8.94 10.35
CA GLU A 64 18.28 9.73 10.18
C GLU A 64 17.73 10.21 11.53
N ASN A 65 17.60 9.31 12.51
CA ASN A 65 17.19 9.69 13.87
C ASN A 65 18.16 10.69 14.51
N TYR A 66 19.47 10.49 14.31
CA TYR A 66 20.47 11.39 14.88
C TYR A 66 20.35 12.79 14.27
N CYS A 67 20.21 12.89 12.95
CA CYS A 67 20.10 14.16 12.24
C CYS A 67 18.81 14.92 12.54
N ASP A 68 17.70 14.23 12.81
CA ASP A 68 16.46 14.87 13.28
C ASP A 68 16.62 15.57 14.63
N ASN A 69 17.48 15.04 15.50
CA ASN A 69 17.76 15.60 16.84
C ASN A 69 18.96 16.56 16.86
N HIS A 70 19.86 16.46 15.87
CA HIS A 70 21.11 17.21 15.78
C HIS A 70 21.33 17.74 14.34
N PRO A 71 20.47 18.64 13.85
CA PRO A 71 20.54 19.12 12.46
C PRO A 71 21.79 19.95 12.16
N ASP A 72 22.45 20.50 13.19
CA ASP A 72 23.69 21.28 13.07
C ASP A 72 24.96 20.42 13.06
N SER A 73 24.85 19.10 13.25
CA SER A 73 26.02 18.23 13.23
C SER A 73 26.60 18.08 11.82
N VAL A 74 27.91 17.88 11.75
CA VAL A 74 28.67 17.85 10.48
C VAL A 74 28.21 16.73 9.55
N GLU A 75 27.78 15.58 10.09
CA GLU A 75 27.19 14.48 9.31
C GLU A 75 25.79 14.76 8.75
N CYS A 76 25.13 15.85 9.15
CA CYS A 76 23.74 16.16 8.80
C CYS A 76 23.60 17.42 7.92
N LEU A 77 24.69 18.12 7.63
CA LEU A 77 24.67 19.34 6.83
C LEU A 77 24.32 19.02 5.37
N ILE A 78 23.18 19.55 4.90
CA ILE A 78 22.76 19.51 3.50
C ILE A 78 23.09 20.85 2.85
N TYR A 79 23.84 20.81 1.76
CA TYR A 79 24.21 21.99 0.98
C TYR A 79 23.40 22.02 -0.32
N ASP A 80 22.80 23.16 -0.63
CA ASP A 80 22.12 23.38 -1.91
C ASP A 80 23.16 23.49 -3.04
N VAL A 81 22.88 22.89 -4.19
CA VAL A 81 23.81 22.76 -5.34
C VAL A 81 23.33 23.51 -6.58
#